data_AF-A0A1H3SR73-F1
#
_entry.id   AF-A0A1H3SR73-F1
#
_cell.length_a   1.000
_cell.length_b   1.000
_cell.length_c   1.000
_cell.angle_alpha   90.00
_cell.angle_beta   90.00
_cell.angle_gamma   90.00
#
_symmetry.space_group_name_H-M   'P 1'
#
loop_
_entity.id
_entity.type
_entity.pdbx_description
1 polymer ?
#
loop_
_entity_poly.entity_id
_entity_poly.type
_entity_poly.pdbx_seq_one_letter_code
_entity_poly.pdbx_strand_id
1 'polypeptide(L)'
;MNIALWIVQGILGAGFIFSGWMKAFQYEKAKKSWPWVNDVSRWFVFFIGIVELLGVLGLILPQATGIAPGLTPMAAFGLAAIVFFGAVFHVMRKEYTNIGVNIVFLVLSLFVAVGRMLY
;
A
#
# COMPACT_ATOMS: atom_id res chain seq x y z
N MET A 1 -11.04 19.15 5.25
CA MET A 1 -10.62 18.00 4.43
C MET A 1 -9.11 17.75 4.46
N ASN A 2 -8.28 18.79 4.28
CA ASN A 2 -6.83 18.63 4.17
C ASN A 2 -6.16 17.91 5.39
N ILE A 3 -6.54 18.26 6.62
CA ILE A 3 -6.01 17.60 7.83
C ILE A 3 -6.38 16.11 7.84
N ALA A 4 -7.63 15.76 7.49
CA ALA A 4 -8.07 14.37 7.43
C ALA A 4 -7.26 13.57 6.39
N LEU A 5 -7.01 14.14 5.20
CA LEU A 5 -6.19 13.50 4.17
C LEU A 5 -4.77 13.25 4.66
N TRP A 6 -4.16 14.21 5.36
CA TRP A 6 -2.83 14.03 5.96
C TRP A 6 -2.81 12.94 7.03
N ILE A 7 -3.83 12.86 7.88
CA ILE A 7 -3.95 11.78 8.88
C ILE A 7 -4.03 10.42 8.18
N VAL A 8 -4.91 10.29 7.18
CA VAL A 8 -5.06 9.02 6.43
C VAL A 8 -3.77 8.67 5.69
N GLN A 9 -3.12 9.64 5.05
CA GLN A 9 -1.81 9.45 4.41
C GLN A 9 -0.74 8.99 5.40
N GLY A 10 -0.74 9.51 6.63
CA GLY A 10 0.17 9.06 7.69
C GLY A 10 -0.08 7.60 8.09
N ILE A 11 -1.35 7.21 8.25
CA ILE A 11 -1.74 5.82 8.56
C ILE A 11 -1.33 4.88 7.43
N LEU A 12 -1.69 5.21 6.19
CA LEU A 12 -1.31 4.45 5.00
C LEU A 12 0.20 4.36 4.86
N GLY A 13 0.90 5.49 5.04
CA GLY A 13 2.35 5.58 4.96
C GLY A 13 3.02 4.64 5.97
N ALA A 14 2.61 4.66 7.23
CA ALA A 14 3.14 3.77 8.25
C ALA A 14 2.88 2.29 7.90
N GLY A 15 1.66 1.95 7.47
CA GLY A 15 1.28 0.59 7.12
C GLY A 15 2.03 0.04 5.90
N PHE A 16 2.13 0.82 4.82
CA PHE A 16 2.85 0.44 3.62
C PHE A 16 4.37 0.48 3.79
N ILE A 17 4.92 1.35 4.65
CA ILE A 17 6.33 1.28 5.04
C ILE A 17 6.60 -0.05 5.75
N PHE A 18 5.80 -0.39 6.75
CA PHE A 18 5.96 -1.65 7.47
C PHE A 18 5.86 -2.86 6.53
N SER A 19 4.79 -2.90 5.73
CA SER A 19 4.54 -3.96 4.75
C SER A 19 5.68 -4.07 3.73
N GLY A 20 6.01 -2.96 3.07
CA GLY A 20 7.00 -2.91 2.01
C GLY A 20 8.40 -3.22 2.51
N TRP A 21 8.76 -2.73 3.69
CA TRP A 21 10.06 -3.00 4.33
C TRP A 21 10.23 -4.48 4.67
N MET A 22 9.18 -5.12 5.21
CA MET A 22 9.21 -6.56 5.48
C MET A 22 9.44 -7.36 4.20
N LYS A 23 8.74 -7.03 3.11
CA LYS A 23 8.84 -7.73 1.82
C LYS A 23 10.19 -7.51 1.14
N ALA A 24 10.69 -6.27 1.13
CA ALA A 24 11.91 -5.91 0.42
C ALA A 24 13.19 -6.28 1.16
N PHE A 25 13.23 -6.08 2.48
CA PHE A 25 14.48 -6.14 3.25
C PHE A 25 14.48 -7.19 4.36
N GLN A 26 13.32 -7.73 4.74
CA GLN A 26 13.21 -8.73 5.80
C GLN A 26 12.44 -9.97 5.35
N TYR A 27 12.78 -10.48 4.17
CA TYR A 27 12.07 -11.59 3.52
C TYR A 27 11.83 -12.80 4.45
N GLU A 28 12.82 -13.21 5.24
CA GLU A 28 12.65 -14.34 6.17
C GLU A 28 11.64 -14.06 7.29
N LYS A 29 11.48 -12.80 7.71
CA LYS A 29 10.40 -12.42 8.64
C LYS A 29 9.05 -12.40 7.92
N ALA A 30 8.98 -11.81 6.73
CA ALA A 30 7.76 -11.80 5.92
C ALA A 30 7.25 -13.22 5.63
N LYS A 31 8.16 -14.15 5.28
CA LYS A 31 7.87 -15.56 5.02
C LYS A 31 7.29 -16.30 6.21
N LYS A 32 7.76 -15.98 7.43
CA LYS A 32 7.24 -16.55 8.68
C LYS A 32 5.89 -15.95 9.09
N SER A 33 5.70 -14.66 8.85
CA SER A 33 4.49 -13.94 9.24
C SER A 33 3.32 -14.13 8.28
N TRP A 34 3.59 -14.28 6.99
CA TRP A 34 2.55 -14.30 5.95
C TRP A 34 2.67 -15.54 5.06
N PRO A 35 1.70 -16.48 5.16
CA PRO A 35 1.74 -17.74 4.42
C PRO A 35 1.97 -17.56 2.92
N TRP A 36 1.31 -16.58 2.29
CA TRP A 36 1.38 -16.35 0.85
C TRP A 36 2.77 -16.10 0.28
N VAL A 37 3.70 -15.60 1.11
CA VAL A 37 5.08 -15.33 0.71
C VAL A 37 5.81 -16.61 0.32
N ASN A 38 5.37 -17.77 0.82
CA ASN A 38 5.94 -19.08 0.50
C ASN A 38 5.53 -19.59 -0.90
N ASP A 39 4.43 -19.07 -1.45
CA ASP A 39 3.79 -19.63 -2.63
C ASP A 39 4.13 -18.86 -3.92
N VAL A 40 4.94 -17.81 -3.80
CA VAL A 40 5.38 -16.97 -4.91
C VAL A 40 6.90 -16.82 -4.88
N SER A 41 7.49 -16.36 -5.99
CA SER A 41 8.94 -16.17 -6.05
C SER A 41 9.40 -15.06 -5.09
N ARG A 42 10.58 -15.23 -4.47
CA ARG A 42 11.21 -14.20 -3.63
C ARG A 42 11.33 -12.86 -4.35
N TRP A 43 11.65 -12.90 -5.65
CA TRP A 43 11.75 -11.70 -6.50
C TRP A 43 10.42 -10.97 -6.62
N PHE A 44 9.29 -11.67 -6.73
CA PHE A 44 7.97 -11.05 -6.79
C PHE A 44 7.61 -10.36 -5.47
N VAL A 45 7.90 -11.00 -4.34
CA VAL A 45 7.70 -10.40 -3.00
C VAL A 45 8.56 -9.14 -2.85
N PHE A 46 9.84 -9.22 -3.22
CA PHE A 46 10.75 -8.08 -3.22
C PHE A 46 10.22 -6.92 -4.08
N PHE A 47 9.76 -7.23 -5.31
CA PHE A 47 9.18 -6.24 -6.21
C PHE A 47 7.99 -5.52 -5.58
N ILE A 48 7.01 -6.25 -5.03
CA ILE A 48 5.87 -5.66 -4.33
C ILE A 48 6.36 -4.74 -3.21
N GLY A 49 7.34 -5.19 -2.41
CA GLY A 49 7.89 -4.40 -1.33
C GLY A 49 8.48 -3.07 -1.78
N ILE A 50 9.29 -3.08 -2.84
CA ILE A 50 9.86 -1.85 -3.41
C ILE A 50 8.77 -0.92 -3.96
N VAL A 51 7.78 -1.46 -4.67
CA VAL A 51 6.70 -0.65 -5.24
C VAL A 51 5.83 -0.03 -4.14
N GLU A 52 5.55 -0.74 -3.04
CA GLU A 52 4.85 -0.18 -1.87
C GLU A 52 5.63 0.99 -1.26
N LEU A 53 6.94 0.84 -1.08
CA LEU A 53 7.79 1.90 -0.54
C LEU A 53 7.85 3.13 -1.44
N LEU A 54 8.01 2.93 -2.76
CA LEU A 54 7.94 4.01 -3.74
C LEU A 54 6.56 4.67 -3.75
N GLY A 55 5.50 3.87 -3.60
CA GLY A 55 4.12 4.35 -3.46
C GLY A 55 3.97 5.27 -2.26
N VAL A 56 4.55 4.94 -1.09
CA VAL A 56 4.52 5.83 0.08
C VAL A 56 5.27 7.13 -0.17
N LEU A 57 6.43 7.07 -0.82
CA LEU A 57 7.16 8.29 -1.19
C LEU A 57 6.31 9.19 -2.10
N GLY A 58 5.69 8.60 -3.13
CA GLY A 58 4.76 9.30 -4.01
C GLY A 58 3.48 9.79 -3.31
N LEU A 59 3.05 9.11 -2.24
CA LEU A 59 1.89 9.48 -1.45
C LEU A 59 2.15 10.69 -0.55
N ILE A 60 3.39 10.91 -0.10
CA ILE A 60 3.71 11.92 0.92
C ILE A 60 4.49 13.09 0.34
N LEU A 61 5.59 12.82 -0.37
CA LEU A 61 6.56 13.84 -0.75
C LEU A 61 6.01 14.91 -1.70
N PRO A 62 5.24 14.58 -2.76
CA PRO A 62 4.75 15.59 -3.69
C PRO A 62 3.86 16.63 -3.00
N GLN A 63 2.97 16.18 -2.12
CA GLN A 63 2.11 17.07 -1.36
C GLN A 63 2.87 17.84 -0.26
N ALA A 64 3.85 17.21 0.39
CA ALA A 64 4.61 17.84 1.48
C ALA A 64 5.57 18.92 0.97
N THR A 65 6.15 18.69 -0.22
CA THR A 65 7.11 19.61 -0.84
C THR A 65 6.46 20.63 -1.76
N GLY A 66 5.21 20.39 -2.18
CA GLY A 66 4.52 21.20 -3.19
C GLY A 66 4.99 20.95 -4.62
N ILE A 67 5.88 19.99 -4.85
CA ILE A 67 6.42 19.66 -6.17
C ILE A 67 5.58 18.55 -6.81
N ALA A 68 5.01 18.83 -7.98
CA ALA A 68 4.11 17.93 -8.71
C ALA A 68 3.03 17.23 -7.82
N PRO A 69 2.18 17.98 -7.08
CA PRO A 69 1.21 17.40 -6.13
C PRO A 69 0.27 16.35 -6.74
N GLY A 70 0.00 16.43 -8.05
CA GLY A 70 -0.79 15.45 -8.80
C GLY A 70 -0.22 14.02 -8.80
N LEU A 71 1.04 13.82 -8.40
CA LEU A 71 1.60 12.48 -8.18
C LEU A 71 1.03 11.79 -6.95
N THR A 72 0.59 12.55 -5.93
CA THR A 72 -0.01 12.01 -4.71
C THR A 72 -1.23 11.13 -4.98
N PRO A 73 -2.27 11.61 -5.70
CA PRO A 73 -3.42 10.77 -6.01
C PRO A 73 -3.08 9.59 -6.94
N MET A 74 -2.10 9.74 -7.85
CA MET A 74 -1.63 8.63 -8.69
C MET A 74 -0.97 7.53 -7.86
N ALA A 75 -0.11 7.90 -6.90
CA ALA A 75 0.51 6.96 -5.97
C ALA A 75 -0.54 6.26 -5.09
N ALA A 76 -1.54 7.01 -4.63
CA ALA A 76 -2.65 6.45 -3.86
C ALA A 76 -3.45 5.41 -4.67
N PHE A 77 -3.72 5.66 -5.96
CA PHE A 77 -4.32 4.66 -6.85
C PHE A 77 -3.43 3.44 -7.08
N GLY A 78 -2.11 3.62 -7.23
CA GLY A 78 -1.17 2.51 -7.35
C GLY A 78 -1.17 1.61 -6.11
N LEU A 79 -1.13 2.22 -4.92
CA LEU A 79 -1.23 1.51 -3.65
C LEU A 79 -2.59 0.80 -3.50
N ALA A 80 -3.68 1.44 -3.90
CA ALA A 80 -5.01 0.83 -3.96
C ALA A 80 -5.04 -0.42 -4.85
N ALA A 81 -4.42 -0.35 -6.04
CA ALA A 81 -4.35 -1.48 -6.96
C ALA A 81 -3.58 -2.67 -6.34
N ILE A 82 -2.46 -2.42 -5.63
CA ILE A 82 -1.69 -3.47 -4.96
C ILE A 82 -2.55 -4.23 -3.95
N VAL A 83 -3.24 -3.51 -3.06
CA VAL A 83 -4.07 -4.16 -2.02
C VAL A 83 -5.34 -4.78 -2.60
N PHE A 84 -5.89 -4.24 -3.69
CA PHE A 84 -7.00 -4.85 -4.42
C PHE A 84 -6.60 -6.21 -5.01
N PHE A 85 -5.50 -6.28 -5.75
CA PHE A 85 -5.01 -7.55 -6.29
C PHE A 85 -4.59 -8.52 -5.18
N GLY A 86 -4.04 -8.02 -4.07
CA GLY A 86 -3.80 -8.82 -2.87
C GLY A 86 -5.09 -9.42 -2.28
N ALA A 87 -6.18 -8.65 -2.25
CA ALA A 87 -7.49 -9.15 -1.77
C ALA A 87 -8.02 -10.25 -2.69
N VAL A 88 -7.99 -10.03 -4.01
CA VAL A 88 -8.37 -11.04 -5.01
C VAL A 88 -7.55 -12.31 -4.83
N PHE A 89 -6.24 -12.19 -4.62
CA PHE A 89 -5.35 -13.33 -4.38
C PHE A 89 -5.73 -14.13 -3.13
N HIS A 90 -6.05 -13.47 -2.01
CA HIS A 90 -6.54 -14.17 -0.80
C HIS A 90 -7.91 -14.83 -1.01
N VAL A 91 -8.82 -14.20 -1.76
CA VAL A 91 -10.12 -14.80 -2.13
C VAL A 91 -9.91 -16.09 -2.92
N MET A 92 -9.03 -16.08 -3.93
CA MET A 92 -8.71 -17.27 -4.75
C MET A 92 -8.18 -18.43 -3.90
N ARG A 93 -7.52 -18.13 -2.77
CA ARG A 93 -6.99 -19.11 -1.81
C ARG A 93 -7.96 -19.47 -0.69
N LYS A 94 -9.17 -18.88 -0.67
CA LYS A 94 -10.17 -19.03 0.39
C LYS A 94 -9.66 -18.58 1.77
N GLU A 95 -8.73 -17.63 1.81
CA GLU A 95 -8.10 -17.08 3.03
C GLU A 95 -8.81 -15.79 3.47
N TYR A 96 -10.09 -15.89 3.84
CA TYR A 96 -10.94 -14.71 4.06
C TYR A 96 -10.53 -13.83 5.24
N THR A 97 -9.85 -14.40 6.25
CA THR A 97 -9.44 -13.68 7.46
C THR A 97 -8.49 -12.52 7.17
N ASN A 98 -7.68 -12.61 6.11
CA ASN A 98 -6.68 -11.60 5.77
C ASN A 98 -7.22 -10.48 4.86
N ILE A 99 -8.43 -10.63 4.33
CA ILE A 99 -9.02 -9.68 3.38
C ILE A 99 -9.38 -8.35 4.07
N GLY A 100 -9.72 -8.39 5.37
CA GLY A 100 -10.14 -7.20 6.11
C GLY A 100 -9.13 -6.05 6.05
N VAL A 101 -7.83 -6.37 6.22
CA VAL A 101 -6.75 -5.38 6.13
C VAL A 101 -6.68 -4.78 4.72
N ASN A 102 -6.80 -5.62 3.68
CA ASN A 102 -6.76 -5.14 2.29
C ASN A 102 -7.95 -4.24 1.97
N ILE A 103 -9.15 -4.55 2.47
CA ILE A 103 -10.33 -3.69 2.28
C ILE A 103 -10.13 -2.35 2.96
N VAL A 104 -9.66 -2.32 4.21
CA VAL A 104 -9.41 -1.07 4.93
C VAL A 104 -8.39 -0.22 4.17
N PHE A 105 -7.26 -0.80 3.77
CA PHE A 105 -6.22 -0.07 3.04
C PHE A 105 -6.72 0.38 1.67
N LEU A 106 -7.52 -0.43 0.98
CA LEU A 106 -8.13 -0.07 -0.31
C LEU A 106 -9.01 1.18 -0.17
N VAL A 107 -9.93 1.16 0.80
CA VAL A 107 -10.85 2.28 1.05
C VAL A 107 -10.09 3.55 1.41
N LEU A 108 -9.10 3.45 2.30
CA LEU A 108 -8.29 4.59 2.71
C LEU A 108 -7.45 5.14 1.55
N SER A 109 -6.85 4.28 0.73
CA SER A 109 -6.08 4.69 -0.45
C SER A 109 -6.97 5.39 -1.48
N LEU A 110 -8.17 4.86 -1.76
CA LEU A 110 -9.13 5.51 -2.67
C LEU A 110 -9.64 6.83 -2.10
N PHE A 111 -9.87 6.91 -0.78
CA PHE A 111 -10.24 8.15 -0.11
C PHE A 111 -9.17 9.24 -0.29
N VAL A 112 -7.89 8.90 -0.13
CA VAL A 112 -6.79 9.85 -0.38
C VAL A 112 -6.69 10.20 -1.87
N ALA A 113 -6.81 9.21 -2.76
CA ALA A 113 -6.72 9.43 -4.21
C ALA A 113 -7.78 10.43 -4.69
N VAL A 114 -9.04 10.20 -4.34
CA VAL A 114 -10.15 11.09 -4.70
C VAL A 114 -10.02 12.42 -3.95
N GLY A 115 -9.70 12.38 -2.66
CA GLY A 115 -9.58 13.58 -1.84
C GLY A 115 -8.50 14.55 -2.31
N ARG A 116 -7.34 14.07 -2.73
CA ARG A 116 -6.23 14.90 -3.27
C ARG A 116 -6.41 15.29 -4.74
N MET A 117 -7.30 14.60 -5.47
CA MET A 117 -7.66 14.98 -6.83
C MET A 117 -8.71 16.10 -6.84
N LEU A 118 -9.57 16.17 -5.82
CA LEU A 118 -10.67 17.15 -5.74
C LEU A 118 -10.37 18.38 -4.86
N TYR A 119 -9.43 18.28 -3.92
CA TYR A 119 -9.12 19.33 -2.92
C TYR A 119 -7.61 19.53 -2.74
#